data_AF-A0A7U9X9E5-F1
#
_entry.id   AF-A0A7U9X9E5-F1
#
_cell.length_a   1.000
_cell.length_b   1.000
_cell.length_c   1.000
_cell.angle_alpha   90.00
_cell.angle_beta   90.00
_cell.angle_gamma   90.00
#
_symmetry.space_group_name_H-M   'P 1'
#
loop_
_entity.id
_entity.type
_entity.pdbx_description
1 polymer ?
#
loop_
_entity_poly.entity_id
_entity_poly.type
_entity_poly.pdbx_seq_one_letter_code
_entity_poly.pdbx_strand_id
1 'polypeptide(L)'
;MDHKEDDFRKICFHCASIYEMEDGEILTCPFCGRSIPTSEYERVMQGIRQAVFGGWTCREEYEGAEDDGKRYYTEPCGEILNFVAVAVASGLIGNMSYDIVKKVFGKIVSYLKRSKKNCEDETLAAFLESPEKIKKFSEYISAYYDEYEGADAKTKNAIMEEVFVDHVSHIIDGLVKMRHKDIDIEKVMEDSPHTREEIMKMVLEIRNKVNVKRLEEEDFKDFWDDIDID
;
A
#
# COMPACT_ATOMS: atom_id res chain seq x y z
N MET A 1 1.04 10.77 -5.42
CA MET A 1 0.77 10.54 -3.99
C MET A 1 1.12 11.81 -3.26
N ASP A 2 0.14 12.67 -3.07
CA ASP A 2 0.20 13.59 -1.94
C ASP A 2 -0.01 12.70 -0.72
N HIS A 3 0.98 12.65 0.17
CA HIS A 3 0.77 12.19 1.53
C HIS A 3 -0.51 12.89 2.05
N LYS A 4 -1.27 12.28 2.97
CA LYS A 4 -1.98 13.17 3.92
C LYS A 4 -0.85 14.00 4.50
N GLU A 5 -0.77 15.29 4.14
CA GLU A 5 0.42 16.17 4.24
C GLU A 5 1.00 16.27 5.68
N ASP A 6 0.43 15.54 6.65
CA ASP A 6 0.70 15.58 8.07
C ASP A 6 0.88 14.19 8.75
N ASP A 7 0.94 13.04 8.03
CA ASP A 7 1.18 11.73 8.67
C ASP A 7 2.69 11.36 8.72
N PHE A 8 3.37 11.83 9.76
CA PHE A 8 4.79 11.58 10.02
C PHE A 8 5.08 10.25 10.72
N ARG A 9 4.09 9.36 10.84
CA ARG A 9 4.29 8.05 11.50
C ARG A 9 5.15 7.15 10.63
N LYS A 10 6.14 6.52 11.26
CA LYS A 10 7.01 5.50 10.68
C LYS A 10 7.00 4.26 11.57
N ILE A 11 7.16 3.07 10.98
CA ILE A 11 7.38 1.83 11.74
C ILE A 11 8.84 1.42 11.65
N CYS A 12 9.45 0.97 12.75
CA CYS A 12 10.76 0.35 12.68
C CYS A 12 10.64 -1.09 12.16
N PHE A 13 11.28 -1.40 11.03
CA PHE A 13 11.29 -2.76 10.47
C PHE A 13 12.02 -3.80 11.33
N HIS A 14 12.79 -3.40 12.35
CA HIS A 14 13.46 -4.34 13.25
C HIS A 14 12.68 -4.63 14.54
N CYS A 15 12.05 -3.62 15.14
CA CYS A 15 11.42 -3.77 16.45
C CYS A 15 9.91 -3.51 16.45
N ALA A 16 9.32 -3.18 15.29
CA ALA A 16 7.90 -2.87 15.10
C ALA A 16 7.35 -1.69 15.93
N SER A 17 8.22 -0.88 16.54
CA SER A 17 7.78 0.33 17.22
C SER A 17 7.38 1.39 16.20
N ILE A 18 6.21 2.02 16.41
CA ILE A 18 5.74 3.16 15.64
C ILE A 18 6.20 4.45 16.34
N TYR A 19 6.74 5.37 15.57
CA TYR A 19 7.24 6.67 16.03
C TYR A 19 6.96 7.75 15.00
N GLU A 20 6.93 9.00 15.44
CA GLU A 20 6.84 10.16 14.55
C GLU A 20 8.24 10.68 14.26
N MET A 21 8.55 10.93 12.99
CA MET A 21 9.82 11.49 12.57
C MET A 21 9.62 12.26 11.26
N GLU A 22 10.11 13.49 11.22
CA GLU A 22 10.19 14.27 9.98
C GLU A 22 11.14 13.60 8.98
N ASP A 23 10.91 13.83 7.70
CA ASP A 23 11.73 13.22 6.65
C ASP A 23 13.17 13.76 6.69
N GLY A 24 14.11 12.88 7.02
CA GLY A 24 15.55 13.09 6.91
C GLY A 24 16.17 12.15 5.87
N GLU A 25 17.49 12.18 5.69
CA GLU A 25 18.17 11.19 4.82
C GLU A 25 18.23 9.79 5.45
N ILE A 26 18.20 9.72 6.78
CA ILE A 26 18.31 8.49 7.57
C ILE A 26 17.23 8.51 8.64
N LEU A 27 16.40 7.47 8.68
CA LEU A 27 15.43 7.23 9.75
C LEU A 27 16.11 6.42 10.84
N THR A 28 16.04 6.88 12.08
CA THR A 28 16.61 6.16 13.24
C THR A 28 15.52 5.87 14.26
N CYS A 29 15.30 4.60 14.58
CA CYS A 29 14.29 4.22 15.55
C CYS A 29 14.70 4.66 16.96
N PRO A 30 13.89 5.46 17.67
CA PRO A 30 14.22 5.91 19.03
C PRO A 30 14.13 4.80 20.09
N PHE A 31 13.58 3.62 19.72
CA PHE A 31 13.36 2.51 20.64
C PHE A 31 14.44 1.42 20.59
N CYS A 32 14.93 1.05 19.40
CA CYS A 32 15.99 0.05 19.25
C CYS A 32 17.31 0.62 18.70
N GLY A 33 17.35 1.89 18.27
CA GLY A 33 18.55 2.54 17.76
C GLY A 33 18.97 2.12 16.34
N ARG A 34 18.23 1.21 15.69
CA ARG A 34 18.48 0.83 14.29
C ARG A 34 18.18 2.00 13.35
N SER A 35 18.97 2.09 12.29
CA SER A 35 18.84 3.13 11.28
C SER A 35 18.67 2.52 9.89
N ILE A 36 17.88 3.17 9.05
CA ILE A 36 17.65 2.80 7.64
C ILE A 36 17.67 4.08 6.78
N PRO A 37 18.29 4.06 5.59
CA PRO A 37 18.16 5.15 4.63
C PRO A 37 16.69 5.38 4.27
N THR A 38 16.25 6.64 4.24
CA THR A 38 14.84 6.97 3.92
C THR A 38 14.44 6.48 2.54
N SER A 39 15.36 6.49 1.57
CA SER A 39 15.12 5.95 0.23
C SER A 39 14.82 4.44 0.24
N GLU A 40 15.47 3.69 1.14
CA GLU A 40 15.24 2.25 1.28
C GLU A 40 13.92 1.97 2.01
N TYR A 41 13.62 2.75 3.06
CA TYR A 41 12.34 2.70 3.75
C TYR A 41 11.16 2.96 2.80
N GLU A 42 11.20 4.06 2.05
CA GLU A 42 10.12 4.42 1.13
C GLU A 42 10.02 3.45 -0.05
N ARG A 43 11.12 2.83 -0.49
CA ARG A 43 11.08 1.76 -1.49
C ARG A 43 10.23 0.58 -1.01
N VAL A 44 10.47 0.11 0.22
CA VAL A 44 9.67 -0.99 0.81
C VAL A 44 8.22 -0.56 1.00
N MET A 45 8.00 0.61 1.61
CA MET A 45 6.66 1.12 1.88
C MET A 45 5.85 1.35 0.60
N GLN A 46 6.46 1.81 -0.49
CA GLN A 46 5.78 1.99 -1.77
C GLN A 46 5.29 0.65 -2.33
N GLY A 47 6.12 -0.39 -2.30
CA GLY A 47 5.70 -1.73 -2.73
C GLY A 47 4.53 -2.27 -1.88
N ILE A 48 4.58 -2.03 -0.57
CA ILE A 48 3.51 -2.44 0.36
C ILE A 48 2.22 -1.63 0.14
N ARG A 49 2.30 -0.30 -0.03
CA ARG A 49 1.13 0.55 -0.32
C ARG A 49 0.41 0.07 -1.58
N GLN A 50 1.15 -0.33 -2.62
CA GLN A 50 0.55 -0.92 -3.82
C GLN A 50 -0.13 -2.26 -3.55
N ALA A 51 0.48 -3.13 -2.75
CA ALA A 51 -0.11 -4.40 -2.36
C ALA A 51 -1.40 -4.19 -1.54
N VAL A 52 -1.44 -3.21 -0.64
CA VAL A 52 -2.65 -2.86 0.11
C VAL A 52 -3.71 -2.29 -0.81
N PHE A 53 -3.37 -1.30 -1.62
CA PHE A 53 -4.32 -0.66 -2.53
C PHE A 53 -4.92 -1.68 -3.52
N GLY A 54 -4.08 -2.37 -4.28
CA GLY A 54 -4.56 -3.32 -5.30
C GLY A 54 -5.09 -4.61 -4.69
N GLY A 55 -4.41 -5.17 -3.70
CA GLY A 55 -4.73 -6.48 -3.13
C GLY A 55 -5.93 -6.46 -2.18
N TRP A 56 -6.04 -5.42 -1.35
CA TRP A 56 -7.10 -5.30 -0.35
C TRP A 56 -8.16 -4.28 -0.75
N THR A 57 -7.77 -3.01 -0.92
CA THR A 57 -8.69 -1.88 -1.06
C THR A 57 -9.58 -2.01 -2.30
N CYS A 58 -8.99 -2.19 -3.48
CA CYS A 58 -9.75 -2.40 -4.71
C CYS A 58 -10.49 -3.74 -4.69
N ARG A 59 -9.92 -4.77 -4.08
CA ARG A 59 -10.54 -6.11 -4.08
C ARG A 59 -11.81 -6.16 -3.24
N GLU A 60 -11.82 -5.57 -2.05
CA GLU A 60 -13.03 -5.46 -1.23
C GLU A 60 -14.15 -4.70 -1.95
N GLU A 61 -13.80 -3.68 -2.75
CA GLU A 61 -14.78 -2.87 -3.48
C GLU A 61 -15.38 -3.62 -4.68
N TYR A 62 -14.54 -4.33 -5.45
CA TYR A 62 -14.98 -4.97 -6.70
C TYR A 62 -15.42 -6.42 -6.55
N GLU A 63 -15.07 -7.11 -5.47
CA GLU A 63 -15.47 -8.49 -5.24
C GLU A 63 -16.94 -8.58 -4.81
N GLY A 64 -17.78 -9.16 -5.66
CA GLY A 64 -19.23 -9.29 -5.41
C GLY A 64 -20.07 -8.08 -5.81
N ALA A 65 -19.46 -7.02 -6.36
CA ALA A 65 -20.19 -5.87 -6.89
C ALA A 65 -20.88 -6.20 -8.25
N GLU A 66 -22.14 -5.77 -8.40
CA GLU A 66 -22.76 -5.69 -9.72
C GLU A 66 -22.05 -4.61 -10.54
N ASP A 67 -21.69 -4.94 -11.79
CA ASP A 67 -20.99 -3.99 -12.65
C ASP A 67 -21.99 -3.09 -13.34
N ASP A 68 -22.14 -1.90 -12.77
CA ASP A 68 -22.92 -0.81 -13.32
C ASP A 68 -22.04 0.12 -14.19
N GLY A 69 -20.80 -0.29 -14.52
CA GLY A 69 -19.82 0.49 -15.25
C GLY A 69 -19.19 1.63 -14.45
N LYS A 70 -19.53 1.80 -13.15
CA LYS A 70 -18.90 2.81 -12.30
C LYS A 70 -17.61 2.28 -11.71
N ARG A 71 -16.61 3.15 -11.73
CA ARG A 71 -15.33 2.98 -11.05
C ARG A 71 -15.34 3.90 -9.84
N TYR A 72 -15.00 3.37 -8.68
CA TYR A 72 -15.00 4.13 -7.43
C TYR A 72 -13.60 4.64 -7.15
N TYR A 73 -13.44 5.95 -6.95
CA TYR A 73 -12.22 6.47 -6.33
C TYR A 73 -12.06 5.78 -4.98
N THR A 74 -11.07 4.88 -4.86
CA THR A 74 -10.81 4.19 -3.61
C THR A 74 -9.72 4.94 -2.87
N GLU A 75 -10.04 5.47 -1.68
CA GLU A 75 -9.06 6.24 -0.91
C GLU A 75 -7.91 5.31 -0.46
N PRO A 76 -6.64 5.74 -0.60
CA PRO A 76 -5.51 4.98 -0.09
C PRO A 76 -5.68 4.69 1.40
N CYS A 77 -5.36 3.46 1.82
CA CYS A 77 -5.47 3.10 3.22
C CYS A 77 -4.47 3.86 4.10
N GLY A 78 -4.89 4.14 5.33
CA GLY A 78 -4.05 4.79 6.32
C GLY A 78 -2.75 4.03 6.60
N GLU A 79 -1.70 4.75 6.95
CA GLU A 79 -0.32 4.25 7.00
C GLU A 79 -0.13 3.05 7.95
N ILE A 80 -0.96 2.96 8.99
CA ILE A 80 -0.97 1.82 9.92
C ILE A 80 -1.37 0.51 9.24
N LEU A 81 -2.33 0.52 8.31
CA LEU A 81 -2.70 -0.70 7.60
C LEU A 81 -1.56 -1.14 6.66
N ASN A 82 -0.81 -0.18 6.11
CA ASN A 82 0.41 -0.47 5.36
C ASN A 82 1.44 -1.16 6.27
N PHE A 83 1.65 -0.71 7.51
CA PHE A 83 2.55 -1.38 8.46
C PHE A 83 2.13 -2.82 8.78
N VAL A 84 0.83 -3.07 8.87
CA VAL A 84 0.29 -4.43 9.05
C VAL A 84 0.59 -5.29 7.82
N ALA A 85 0.44 -4.73 6.62
CA ALA A 85 0.82 -5.42 5.39
C ALA A 85 2.33 -5.69 5.29
N VAL A 86 3.20 -4.84 5.84
CA VAL A 86 4.64 -5.14 5.96
C VAL A 86 4.85 -6.44 6.76
N ALA A 87 4.18 -6.57 7.91
CA ALA A 87 4.28 -7.76 8.76
C ALA A 87 3.72 -9.02 8.09
N VAL A 88 2.60 -8.88 7.36
CA VAL A 88 2.03 -9.99 6.57
C VAL A 88 2.97 -10.39 5.43
N ALA A 89 3.42 -9.43 4.62
CA ALA A 89 4.27 -9.69 3.46
C ALA A 89 5.63 -10.27 3.86
N SER A 90 6.24 -9.80 4.95
CA SER A 90 7.47 -10.40 5.50
C SER A 90 7.28 -11.82 6.02
N GLY A 91 6.08 -12.17 6.53
CA GLY A 91 5.74 -13.56 6.86
C GLY A 91 5.57 -14.45 5.62
N LEU A 92 4.92 -13.93 4.58
CA LEU A 92 4.64 -14.67 3.34
C LEU A 92 5.88 -14.82 2.45
N ILE A 93 6.65 -13.75 2.27
CA ILE A 93 7.77 -13.63 1.33
C ILE A 93 9.11 -13.81 2.05
N GLY A 94 9.28 -13.16 3.22
CA GLY A 94 10.50 -13.25 4.03
C GLY A 94 10.58 -14.49 4.93
N ASN A 95 9.62 -15.42 4.81
CA ASN A 95 9.54 -16.67 5.57
C ASN A 95 9.60 -16.48 7.11
N MET A 96 9.07 -15.37 7.60
CA MET A 96 9.02 -15.08 9.04
C MET A 96 7.95 -15.92 9.74
N SER A 97 8.20 -16.34 10.99
CA SER A 97 7.24 -17.14 11.74
C SER A 97 5.97 -16.36 12.09
N TYR A 98 4.83 -17.05 12.08
CA TYR A 98 3.54 -16.45 12.41
C TYR A 98 3.47 -15.89 13.85
N ASP A 99 4.25 -16.45 14.77
CA ASP A 99 4.30 -15.96 16.15
C ASP A 99 5.02 -14.60 16.25
N ILE A 100 6.05 -14.37 15.43
CA ILE A 100 6.70 -13.05 15.31
C ILE A 100 5.70 -12.03 14.73
N VAL A 101 4.98 -12.40 13.67
CA VAL A 101 3.94 -11.55 13.06
C VAL A 101 2.85 -11.16 14.07
N LYS A 102 2.39 -12.11 14.90
CA LYS A 102 1.44 -11.82 15.99
C LYS A 102 2.01 -10.83 17.02
N LYS A 103 3.30 -10.94 17.38
CA LYS A 103 3.95 -9.99 18.29
C LYS A 103 4.05 -8.59 17.67
N VAL A 104 4.32 -8.49 16.37
CA VAL A 104 4.26 -7.22 15.61
C VAL A 104 2.85 -6.62 15.72
N PHE A 105 1.81 -7.39 15.42
CA PHE A 105 0.41 -6.92 15.54
C PHE A 105 0.08 -6.46 16.96
N GLY A 106 0.53 -7.19 17.98
CA GLY A 106 0.37 -6.81 19.38
C GLY A 106 1.00 -5.45 19.70
N LYS A 107 2.18 -5.15 19.14
CA LYS A 107 2.82 -3.83 19.28
C LYS A 107 2.03 -2.73 18.58
N ILE A 108 1.56 -2.97 17.36
CA ILE A 108 0.75 -2.02 16.60
C ILE A 108 -0.56 -1.72 17.34
N VAL A 109 -1.29 -2.75 17.79
CA VAL A 109 -2.54 -2.58 18.56
C VAL A 109 -2.28 -1.85 19.88
N SER A 110 -1.19 -2.15 20.57
CA SER A 110 -0.82 -1.45 21.81
C SER A 110 -0.52 0.02 21.57
N TYR A 111 0.09 0.38 20.44
CA TYR A 111 0.30 1.76 20.03
C TYR A 111 -1.04 2.46 19.76
N LEU A 112 -1.92 1.87 18.94
CA LEU A 112 -3.23 2.43 18.60
C LEU A 112 -4.13 2.66 19.82
N LYS A 113 -4.07 1.78 20.82
CA LYS A 113 -4.83 1.94 22.08
C LYS A 113 -4.27 3.05 22.98
N ARG A 114 -3.00 3.42 22.82
CA ARG A 114 -2.31 4.44 23.62
C ARG A 114 -2.35 5.82 22.95
N SER A 115 -2.35 5.91 21.62
CA SER A 115 -2.56 7.16 20.90
C SER A 115 -3.97 7.70 21.22
N LYS A 116 -4.07 9.00 21.50
CA LYS A 116 -5.34 9.61 21.95
C LYS A 116 -6.34 9.72 20.77
N LYS A 117 -7.21 8.71 20.67
CA LYS A 117 -8.61 8.71 20.17
C LYS A 117 -8.91 9.58 18.94
N ASN A 118 -8.73 9.00 17.76
CA ASN A 118 -9.63 9.23 16.64
C ASN A 118 -10.39 7.91 16.34
N CYS A 119 -11.55 8.01 15.68
CA CYS A 119 -12.41 6.86 15.35
C CYS A 119 -11.68 5.84 14.44
N GLU A 120 -10.72 6.31 13.64
CA GLU A 120 -9.93 5.49 12.73
C GLU A 120 -9.01 4.51 13.47
N ASP A 121 -8.27 4.96 14.48
CA ASP A 121 -7.39 4.11 15.29
C ASP A 121 -8.18 3.02 16.05
N GLU A 122 -9.38 3.34 16.55
CA GLU A 122 -10.26 2.35 17.21
C GLU A 122 -10.77 1.30 16.22
N THR A 123 -11.15 1.73 15.00
CA THR A 123 -11.60 0.84 13.93
C THR A 123 -10.47 -0.08 13.46
N LEU A 124 -9.25 0.45 13.32
CA LEU A 124 -8.06 -0.32 12.96
C LEU A 124 -7.68 -1.31 14.06
N ALA A 125 -7.75 -0.92 15.33
CA ALA A 125 -7.51 -1.85 16.44
C ALA A 125 -8.50 -3.03 16.41
N ALA A 126 -9.80 -2.74 16.22
CA ALA A 126 -10.83 -3.78 16.11
C ALA A 126 -10.63 -4.68 14.88
N PHE A 127 -10.13 -4.13 13.76
CA PHE A 127 -9.75 -4.90 12.59
C PHE A 127 -8.61 -5.89 12.91
N LEU A 128 -7.55 -5.42 13.57
CA LEU A 128 -6.38 -6.25 13.92
C LEU A 128 -6.68 -7.31 14.97
N GLU A 129 -7.67 -7.08 15.82
CA GLU A 129 -8.14 -8.05 16.80
C GLU A 129 -9.06 -9.13 16.22
N SER A 130 -9.49 -9.00 14.96
CA SER A 130 -10.34 -9.97 14.29
C SER A 130 -9.50 -10.98 13.49
N PRO A 131 -9.37 -12.25 13.95
CA PRO A 131 -8.56 -13.25 13.24
C PRO A 131 -9.08 -13.54 11.83
N GLU A 132 -10.40 -13.50 11.64
CA GLU A 132 -11.04 -13.72 10.35
C GLU A 132 -10.69 -12.61 9.35
N LYS A 133 -10.73 -11.35 9.78
CA LYS A 133 -10.35 -10.20 8.92
C LYS A 133 -8.87 -10.22 8.59
N ILE A 134 -8.00 -10.53 9.57
CA ILE A 134 -6.56 -10.66 9.34
C ILE A 134 -6.24 -11.81 8.38
N LYS A 135 -6.95 -12.93 8.50
CA LYS A 135 -6.80 -14.05 7.57
C LYS A 135 -7.19 -13.63 6.15
N LYS A 136 -8.37 -13.04 5.96
CA LYS A 136 -8.83 -12.54 4.66
C LYS A 136 -7.86 -11.51 4.07
N PHE A 137 -7.39 -10.58 4.89
CA PHE A 137 -6.38 -9.59 4.50
C PHE A 137 -5.09 -10.26 4.02
N SER A 138 -4.60 -11.26 4.75
CA SER A 138 -3.38 -11.99 4.39
C SER A 138 -3.55 -12.76 3.08
N GLU A 139 -4.69 -13.41 2.87
CA GLU A 139 -5.03 -14.10 1.62
C GLU A 139 -5.05 -13.12 0.43
N TYR A 140 -5.59 -11.92 0.64
CA TYR A 140 -5.70 -10.90 -0.40
C TYR A 140 -4.36 -10.27 -0.76
N ILE A 141 -3.52 -10.00 0.23
CA ILE A 141 -2.13 -9.57 0.01
C ILE A 141 -1.32 -10.66 -0.69
N SER A 142 -1.46 -11.93 -0.30
CA SER A 142 -0.81 -13.05 -0.99
C SER A 142 -1.26 -13.13 -2.45
N ALA A 143 -2.57 -13.08 -2.69
CA ALA A 143 -3.12 -13.14 -4.03
C ALA A 143 -2.63 -11.98 -4.91
N TYR A 144 -2.41 -10.78 -4.38
CA TYR A 144 -1.80 -9.68 -5.14
C TYR A 144 -0.43 -10.06 -5.72
N TYR A 145 0.41 -10.70 -4.90
CA TYR A 145 1.71 -11.21 -5.34
C TYR A 145 1.58 -12.40 -6.32
N ASP A 146 0.46 -13.12 -6.29
CA ASP A 146 0.16 -14.24 -7.20
C ASP A 146 -0.85 -13.84 -8.30
N GLU A 147 -0.71 -12.63 -8.85
CA GLU A 147 -1.52 -12.10 -9.97
C GLU A 147 -3.04 -12.16 -9.74
N TYR A 148 -3.44 -11.77 -8.53
CA TYR A 148 -4.81 -11.79 -8.02
C TYR A 148 -5.45 -13.19 -8.07
N GLU A 149 -4.73 -14.23 -7.66
CA GLU A 149 -5.27 -15.58 -7.58
C GLU A 149 -6.62 -15.63 -6.84
N GLY A 150 -7.54 -16.46 -7.35
CA GLY A 150 -8.89 -16.61 -6.80
C GLY A 150 -9.91 -15.55 -7.21
N ALA A 151 -9.50 -14.41 -7.77
CA ALA A 151 -10.43 -13.42 -8.35
C ALA A 151 -10.84 -13.81 -9.77
N ASP A 152 -12.10 -13.55 -10.15
CA ASP A 152 -12.54 -13.72 -11.53
C ASP A 152 -11.94 -12.66 -12.47
N ALA A 153 -11.94 -12.93 -13.77
CA ALA A 153 -11.28 -12.07 -14.76
C ALA A 153 -11.83 -10.64 -14.78
N LYS A 154 -13.12 -10.45 -14.47
CA LYS A 154 -13.75 -9.12 -14.45
C LYS A 154 -13.24 -8.33 -13.24
N THR A 155 -13.23 -8.92 -12.05
CA THR A 155 -12.66 -8.27 -10.86
C THR A 155 -11.17 -7.98 -11.03
N LYS A 156 -10.39 -8.90 -11.60
CA LYS A 156 -8.97 -8.65 -11.91
C LYS A 156 -8.79 -7.44 -12.82
N ASN A 157 -9.56 -7.34 -13.90
CA ASN A 157 -9.47 -6.22 -14.83
C ASN A 157 -9.83 -4.89 -14.17
N ALA A 158 -10.89 -4.87 -13.35
CA ALA A 158 -11.28 -3.69 -12.59
C ALA A 158 -10.18 -3.19 -11.64
N ILE A 159 -9.58 -4.10 -10.86
CA ILE A 159 -8.48 -3.77 -9.95
C ILE A 159 -7.26 -3.27 -10.75
N MET A 160 -6.92 -3.94 -11.86
CA MET A 160 -5.80 -3.52 -12.70
C MET A 160 -6.01 -2.14 -13.31
N GLU A 161 -7.24 -1.75 -13.66
CA GLU A 161 -7.56 -0.40 -14.10
C GLU A 161 -7.34 0.64 -13.00
N GLU A 162 -7.73 0.38 -11.75
CA GLU A 162 -7.50 1.32 -10.63
C GLU A 162 -6.02 1.48 -10.29
N VAL A 163 -5.30 0.36 -10.09
CA VAL A 163 -3.86 0.37 -9.80
C VAL A 163 -3.10 1.11 -10.89
N PHE A 164 -3.56 0.96 -12.13
CA PHE A 164 -3.03 1.69 -13.26
C PHE A 164 -3.30 3.20 -13.16
N VAL A 165 -4.55 3.62 -12.95
CA VAL A 165 -4.91 5.04 -12.82
C VAL A 165 -4.12 5.69 -11.68
N ASP A 166 -4.02 5.05 -10.52
CA ASP A 166 -3.21 5.51 -9.39
C ASP A 166 -1.75 5.75 -9.78
N HIS A 167 -1.14 4.79 -10.49
CA HIS A 167 0.26 4.89 -10.91
C HIS A 167 0.51 6.00 -11.94
N VAL A 168 -0.45 6.32 -12.80
CA VAL A 168 -0.22 7.23 -13.94
C VAL A 168 -0.78 8.63 -13.72
N SER A 169 -1.70 8.80 -12.76
CA SER A 169 -2.37 10.08 -12.48
C SER A 169 -1.37 11.21 -12.22
N HIS A 170 -0.33 10.97 -11.42
CA HIS A 170 0.68 12.00 -11.12
C HIS A 170 1.55 12.37 -12.33
N ILE A 171 1.77 11.43 -13.26
CA ILE A 171 2.50 11.67 -14.51
C ILE A 171 1.63 12.52 -15.44
N ILE A 172 0.35 12.18 -15.56
CA ILE A 172 -0.63 12.93 -16.35
C ILE A 172 -0.78 14.34 -15.78
N ASP A 173 -0.98 14.49 -14.48
CA ASP A 173 -1.06 15.78 -13.78
C ASP A 173 0.20 16.62 -13.99
N GLY A 174 1.38 16.00 -13.87
CA GLY A 174 2.65 16.67 -14.12
C GLY A 174 2.77 17.16 -15.56
N LEU A 175 2.38 16.33 -16.53
CA LEU A 175 2.40 16.68 -17.96
C LEU A 175 1.37 17.79 -18.30
N VAL A 176 0.18 17.74 -17.69
CA VAL A 176 -0.87 18.75 -17.82
C VAL A 176 -0.38 20.09 -17.25
N LYS A 177 0.15 20.10 -16.02
CA LYS A 177 0.68 21.30 -15.33
C LYS A 177 1.91 21.87 -16.03
N MET A 178 2.79 21.05 -16.60
CA MET A 178 4.01 21.49 -17.29
C MET A 178 3.74 22.15 -18.65
N ARG A 179 2.68 21.73 -19.36
CA ARG A 179 2.47 22.17 -20.76
C ARG A 179 1.52 23.37 -20.87
N HIS A 180 0.66 23.63 -19.89
CA HIS A 180 -0.34 24.70 -19.94
C HIS A 180 -0.80 25.09 -18.52
N LYS A 181 -0.71 26.38 -18.16
CA LYS A 181 -1.19 26.90 -16.87
C LYS A 181 -2.72 26.94 -16.73
N ASP A 182 -3.46 26.70 -17.81
CA ASP A 182 -4.93 26.91 -17.90
C ASP A 182 -5.63 25.73 -18.61
N ILE A 183 -5.34 24.47 -18.25
CA ILE A 183 -6.06 23.32 -18.83
C ILE A 183 -7.31 23.00 -18.03
N ASP A 184 -8.42 23.00 -18.75
CA ASP A 184 -9.66 22.34 -18.40
C ASP A 184 -9.55 20.84 -18.77
N ILE A 185 -9.39 19.99 -17.75
CA ILE A 185 -9.16 18.54 -17.91
C ILE A 185 -10.35 17.85 -18.57
N GLU A 186 -11.57 18.36 -18.36
CA GLU A 186 -12.79 17.78 -18.93
C GLU A 186 -12.80 17.94 -20.47
N LYS A 187 -12.31 19.07 -20.97
CA LYS A 187 -12.14 19.31 -22.42
C LYS A 187 -11.04 18.47 -23.07
N VAL A 188 -9.95 18.21 -22.35
CA VAL A 188 -8.84 17.39 -22.90
C VAL A 188 -9.27 15.94 -23.14
N MET A 189 -10.19 15.43 -22.32
CA MET A 189 -10.78 14.10 -22.53
C MET A 189 -11.75 14.06 -23.71
N GLU A 190 -12.49 15.14 -23.97
CA GLU A 190 -13.36 15.27 -25.16
C GLU A 190 -12.57 15.41 -26.48
N ASP A 191 -11.44 16.14 -26.45
CA ASP A 191 -10.62 16.45 -27.64
C ASP A 191 -9.47 15.46 -27.89
N SER A 192 -9.34 14.40 -27.08
CA SER A 192 -8.26 13.41 -27.22
C SER A 192 -8.37 12.67 -28.56
N PRO A 193 -7.31 12.66 -29.40
CA PRO A 193 -7.30 11.90 -30.66
C PRO A 193 -7.14 10.39 -30.43
N HIS A 194 -6.88 9.98 -29.19
CA HIS A 194 -6.73 8.59 -28.80
C HIS A 194 -7.95 8.12 -28.02
N THR A 195 -8.43 6.91 -28.35
CA THR A 195 -9.47 6.28 -27.52
C THR A 195 -8.89 5.91 -26.16
N ARG A 196 -9.75 5.75 -25.16
CA ARG A 196 -9.35 5.28 -23.82
C ARG A 196 -8.55 3.98 -23.90
N GLU A 197 -8.87 3.10 -24.86
CA GLU A 197 -8.17 1.82 -25.09
C GLU A 197 -6.78 2.00 -25.73
N GLU A 198 -6.58 3.00 -26.59
CA GLU A 198 -5.27 3.30 -27.17
C GLU A 198 -4.33 3.93 -26.13
N ILE A 199 -4.88 4.81 -25.28
CA ILE A 199 -4.19 5.31 -24.10
C ILE A 199 -3.82 4.11 -23.21
N MET A 200 -4.77 3.23 -22.91
CA MET A 200 -4.54 2.02 -22.13
C MET A 200 -3.42 1.15 -22.71
N LYS A 201 -3.37 0.94 -24.03
CA LYS A 201 -2.33 0.15 -24.69
C LYS A 201 -0.94 0.80 -24.60
N MET A 202 -0.84 2.09 -24.89
CA MET A 202 0.43 2.84 -24.78
C MET A 202 0.96 2.81 -23.35
N VAL A 203 0.08 2.81 -22.37
CA VAL A 203 0.51 2.85 -20.98
C VAL A 203 0.73 1.46 -20.38
N LEU A 204 0.09 0.40 -20.90
CA LEU A 204 0.50 -1.00 -20.63
C LEU A 204 1.94 -1.27 -21.14
N GLU A 205 2.31 -0.69 -22.27
CA GLU A 205 3.70 -0.72 -22.76
C GLU A 205 4.67 0.07 -21.86
N ILE A 206 4.18 1.11 -21.15
CA ILE A 206 4.93 1.84 -20.13
C ILE A 206 5.00 1.04 -18.82
N ARG A 207 3.94 0.35 -18.39
CA ARG A 207 3.94 -0.52 -17.20
C ARG A 207 5.03 -1.60 -17.26
N ASN A 208 5.23 -2.22 -18.42
CA ASN A 208 6.34 -3.17 -18.63
C ASN A 208 7.73 -2.52 -18.49
N LYS A 209 7.83 -1.19 -18.62
CA LYS A 209 9.06 -0.40 -18.47
C LYS A 209 9.20 0.27 -17.10
N VAL A 210 8.09 0.49 -16.38
CA VAL A 210 8.01 1.18 -15.06
C VAL A 210 7.60 0.20 -13.96
N ASN A 211 7.89 -1.10 -14.13
CA ASN A 211 7.67 -2.07 -13.05
C ASN A 211 8.39 -1.58 -11.79
N VAL A 212 7.61 -1.12 -10.81
CA VAL A 212 8.07 -1.03 -9.42
C VAL A 212 8.51 -2.45 -9.08
N LYS A 213 9.79 -2.59 -8.74
CA LYS A 213 10.38 -3.90 -8.46
C LYS A 213 9.51 -4.57 -7.38
N ARG A 214 8.95 -5.73 -7.71
CA ARG A 214 8.24 -6.58 -6.75
C ARG A 214 9.14 -6.76 -5.52
N LEU A 215 8.54 -6.75 -4.32
CA LEU A 215 9.28 -7.05 -3.11
C LEU A 215 9.67 -8.53 -3.11
N GLU A 216 10.94 -8.78 -2.82
CA GLU A 216 11.55 -10.11 -2.81
C GLU A 216 11.99 -10.47 -1.37
N GLU A 217 12.38 -11.72 -1.15
CA GLU A 217 12.85 -12.20 0.16
C GLU A 217 13.99 -11.33 0.74
N GLU A 218 14.90 -10.86 -0.12
CA GLU A 218 16.02 -9.98 0.24
C GLU A 218 15.57 -8.64 0.85
N ASP A 219 14.37 -8.15 0.50
CA ASP A 219 13.85 -6.87 0.96
C ASP A 219 13.35 -6.91 2.41
N PHE A 220 13.12 -8.11 2.93
CA PHE A 220 12.69 -8.35 4.31
C PHE A 220 13.82 -8.88 5.20
N LYS A 221 15.05 -8.86 4.69
CA LYS A 221 16.21 -9.31 5.44
C LYS A 221 16.36 -8.49 6.73
N ASP A 222 16.61 -9.18 7.83
CA ASP A 222 16.81 -8.61 9.18
C ASP A 222 15.55 -7.91 9.77
N PHE A 223 14.38 -8.09 9.14
CA PHE A 223 13.13 -7.59 9.69
C PHE A 223 12.78 -8.37 10.96
N TRP A 224 12.28 -7.64 11.95
CA TRP A 224 11.80 -8.19 13.23
C TRP A 224 12.86 -8.89 14.11
N ASP A 225 14.14 -8.79 13.75
CA ASP A 225 15.26 -9.36 14.52
C ASP A 225 15.35 -8.86 15.97
N ASP A 226 14.82 -7.66 16.24
CA ASP A 226 14.81 -7.04 17.57
C ASP A 226 13.43 -7.21 18.27
N ILE A 227 12.60 -8.17 17.85
CA ILE A 227 11.38 -8.57 18.56
C ILE A 227 11.70 -9.65 19.59
N ASP A 228 11.39 -9.34 20.85
CA ASP A 228 11.52 -10.30 21.93
C ASP A 228 10.52 -11.45 21.77
N ILE A 229 11.01 -12.68 21.61
CA ILE A 229 10.21 -13.90 21.41
C ILE A 229 9.85 -14.58 22.74
N ASP A 230 10.38 -14.08 23.86
CA ASP A 230 10.08 -14.60 25.20
C ASP A 230 8.71 -14.15 25.78
#